data_AF-A0A1I2KE65-F1
#
_entry.id   AF-A0A1I2KE65-F1
#
_cell.length_a   1.000
_cell.length_b   1.000
_cell.length_c   1.000
_cell.angle_alpha   90.00
_cell.angle_beta   90.00
_cell.angle_gamma   90.00
#
_symmetry.space_group_name_H-M   'P 1'
#
loop_
_entity.id
_entity.type
_entity.pdbx_description
1 polymer ?
#
loop_
_entity_poly.entity_id
_entity_poly.type
_entity_poly.pdbx_seq_one_letter_code
_entity_poly.pdbx_strand_id
1 'polypeptide(L)'
;MKRFAYRIRIELEDYLFFASMEKGKVAETAPLIHNYALAYALSWAISPYYQEQQAPGYEKQLQPLNEEGIYIFPASPLKVTHRLMQYNTTPEALWMVRHQSLGYPNWGFIKCLRPGSCFETYALSHNPLSFPPRVRLGKWMSQARLEAEEVALERGKGKSSSIMVNVQDLPQLPVTFTSMYNILPTRLVKEAEWGEAVEGYRIKKMEGQQVEEEFLPESAFWWR
;
A
#
# COMPACT_ATOMS: atom_id res chain seq x y z
N MET A 1 22.33 -3.55 6.26
CA MET A 1 22.06 -4.55 5.21
C MET A 1 20.89 -5.40 5.65
N LYS A 2 19.87 -5.57 4.80
CA LYS A 2 18.66 -6.35 5.10
C LYS A 2 18.98 -7.83 5.18
N ARG A 3 18.53 -8.47 6.25
CA ARG A 3 18.82 -9.87 6.61
C ARG A 3 17.57 -10.73 6.59
N PHE A 4 16.42 -10.13 6.85
CA PHE A 4 15.13 -10.81 6.90
C PHE A 4 14.22 -10.30 5.79
N ALA A 5 13.45 -11.22 5.23
CA ALA A 5 12.40 -10.92 4.27
C ALA A 5 11.12 -11.64 4.66
N TYR A 6 10.00 -10.94 4.51
CA TYR A 6 8.68 -11.44 4.84
C TYR A 6 7.78 -11.30 3.63
N ARG A 7 7.09 -12.38 3.28
CA ARG A 7 5.96 -12.38 2.36
C ARG A 7 4.70 -12.14 3.18
N ILE A 8 3.91 -11.14 2.81
CA ILE A 8 2.71 -10.74 3.54
C ILE A 8 1.53 -10.82 2.58
N ARG A 9 0.57 -11.68 2.90
CA ARG A 9 -0.74 -11.74 2.26
C ARG A 9 -1.73 -10.93 3.07
N ILE A 10 -2.50 -10.10 2.37
CA ILE A 10 -3.49 -9.19 2.95
C ILE A 10 -4.84 -9.59 2.39
N GLU A 11 -5.76 -10.02 3.26
CA GLU A 11 -7.15 -10.31 2.90
C GLU A 11 -8.07 -9.25 3.49
N LEU A 12 -8.88 -8.61 2.65
CA LEU A 12 -9.87 -7.64 3.11
C LEU A 12 -11.06 -8.34 3.76
N GLU A 13 -11.39 -7.97 4.99
CA GLU A 13 -12.57 -8.50 5.69
C GLU A 13 -13.76 -7.54 5.61
N ASP A 14 -13.51 -6.27 5.31
CA ASP A 14 -14.51 -5.22 5.14
C ASP A 14 -14.30 -4.46 3.82
N TYR A 15 -15.27 -3.63 3.44
CA TYR A 15 -15.18 -2.76 2.27
C TYR A 15 -14.07 -1.75 2.43
N LEU A 16 -13.02 -1.82 1.60
CA LEU A 16 -11.92 -0.87 1.62
C LEU A 16 -12.20 0.28 0.66
N PHE A 17 -12.17 1.50 1.18
CA PHE A 17 -12.30 2.73 0.40
C PHE A 17 -11.19 3.73 0.68
N PHE A 18 -10.58 4.19 -0.39
CA PHE A 18 -9.81 5.43 -0.46
C PHE A 18 -9.97 6.00 -1.87
N ALA A 19 -9.96 7.33 -2.00
CA ALA A 19 -10.18 7.99 -3.27
C ALA A 19 -8.87 8.03 -4.06
N SER A 20 -8.72 7.13 -5.03
CA SER A 20 -7.58 7.13 -5.96
C SER A 20 -7.86 7.96 -7.19
N MET A 21 -9.11 7.92 -7.67
CA MET A 21 -9.58 8.69 -8.81
C MET A 21 -10.98 9.21 -8.53
N GLU A 22 -11.27 10.42 -8.98
CA GLU A 22 -12.61 11.02 -8.91
C GLU A 22 -13.06 11.37 -10.33
N LYS A 23 -14.18 10.77 -10.76
CA LYS A 23 -14.78 10.94 -12.09
C LYS A 23 -16.20 11.45 -11.93
N GLY A 24 -16.38 12.77 -11.99
CA GLY A 24 -17.67 13.41 -11.74
C GLY A 24 -18.16 13.11 -10.32
N LYS A 25 -19.27 12.37 -10.18
CA LYS A 25 -19.84 11.96 -8.89
C LYS A 25 -19.36 10.60 -8.39
N VAL A 26 -18.43 9.96 -9.10
CA VAL A 26 -17.93 8.62 -8.75
C VAL A 26 -16.51 8.73 -8.20
N ALA A 27 -16.32 8.36 -6.95
CA ALA A 27 -15.00 8.16 -6.35
C ALA A 27 -14.62 6.67 -6.47
N GLU A 28 -13.44 6.38 -7.02
CA GLU A 28 -12.96 5.03 -7.29
C GLU A 28 -11.69 4.72 -6.49
N THR A 29 -11.65 3.51 -5.93
CA THR A 29 -10.48 2.95 -5.26
C THR A 29 -9.69 2.10 -6.23
N ALA A 30 -8.39 2.41 -6.39
CA ALA A 30 -7.49 1.62 -7.21
C ALA A 30 -7.24 0.23 -6.57
N PRO A 31 -7.01 -0.82 -7.39
CA PRO A 31 -6.77 -2.17 -6.91
C PRO A 31 -5.31 -2.35 -6.43
N LEU A 32 -4.86 -1.56 -5.47
CA LEU A 32 -3.53 -1.67 -4.85
C LEU A 32 -3.53 -1.08 -3.44
N ILE A 33 -2.50 -1.36 -2.65
CA ILE A 33 -2.31 -0.67 -1.35
C ILE A 33 -0.92 -0.06 -1.34
N HIS A 34 -0.85 1.25 -1.11
CA HIS A 34 0.43 1.97 -1.12
C HIS A 34 1.30 1.57 0.08
N ASN A 35 2.61 1.46 -0.10
CA ASN A 35 3.54 1.15 0.99
C ASN A 35 3.50 2.14 2.16
N TYR A 36 3.22 3.41 1.91
CA TYR A 36 3.12 4.43 2.95
C TYR A 36 1.91 4.09 3.84
N ALA A 37 0.76 3.78 3.23
CA ALA A 37 -0.43 3.35 3.95
C ALA A 37 -0.18 2.09 4.78
N LEU A 38 0.59 1.12 4.26
CA LEU A 38 0.98 -0.07 5.01
C LEU A 38 1.88 0.25 6.20
N ALA A 39 2.86 1.14 6.04
CA ALA A 39 3.73 1.57 7.13
C ALA A 39 2.94 2.23 8.28
N TYR A 40 1.94 3.06 7.97
CA TYR A 40 1.04 3.59 9.01
C TYR A 40 0.14 2.51 9.61
N ALA A 41 -0.42 1.62 8.79
CA ALA A 41 -1.34 0.58 9.25
C ALA A 41 -0.66 -0.44 10.18
N LEU A 42 0.62 -0.72 9.95
CA LEU A 42 1.45 -1.59 10.79
C LEU A 42 1.97 -0.89 12.06
N SER A 43 1.62 0.38 12.28
CA SER A 43 2.12 1.21 13.39
C SER A 43 3.65 1.34 13.41
N TRP A 44 4.26 1.29 12.22
CA TRP A 44 5.70 1.45 12.02
C TRP A 44 6.10 2.91 11.83
N ALA A 45 5.25 3.69 11.16
CA ALA A 45 5.44 5.11 10.99
C ALA A 45 4.90 5.90 12.20
N ILE A 46 5.55 7.02 12.54
CA ILE A 46 5.08 7.91 13.60
C ILE A 46 3.86 8.68 13.09
N SER A 47 2.73 8.60 13.80
CA SER A 47 1.52 9.38 13.48
C SER A 47 1.05 10.15 14.72
N PRO A 48 1.38 11.44 14.86
CA PRO A 48 0.91 12.24 15.97
C PRO A 48 -0.60 12.48 15.86
N TYR A 49 -1.31 12.40 16.99
CA TYR A 49 -2.76 12.61 17.05
C TYR A 49 -3.17 14.01 16.58
N TYR A 50 -2.35 15.01 16.90
CA TYR A 50 -2.58 16.39 16.51
C TYR A 50 -1.50 16.84 15.52
N GLN A 51 -1.95 17.45 14.41
CA GLN A 51 -1.09 18.13 13.45
C GLN A 51 -1.59 19.56 13.30
N GLU A 52 -0.71 20.53 13.49
CA GLU A 52 -1.03 21.96 13.38
C GLU A 52 -1.39 22.35 11.93
N GLN A 53 -0.79 21.68 10.96
CA GLN A 53 -1.04 21.90 9.54
C GLN A 53 -1.50 20.60 8.89
N GLN A 54 -2.49 20.67 8.00
CA GLN A 54 -2.93 19.54 7.18
C GLN A 54 -1.95 19.31 6.02
N ALA A 55 -0.69 19.03 6.35
CA ALA A 55 0.37 18.77 5.39
C ALA A 55 1.07 17.44 5.75
N PRO A 56 1.40 16.60 4.75
CA PRO A 56 2.03 15.32 5.02
C PRO A 56 3.47 15.49 5.52
N GLY A 57 3.77 14.90 6.68
CA GLY A 57 5.10 14.91 7.30
C GLY A 57 5.94 13.65 7.04
N TYR A 58 5.88 13.08 5.83
CA TYR A 58 6.43 11.74 5.54
C TYR A 58 7.92 11.60 5.87
N GLU A 59 8.73 12.62 5.58
CA GLU A 59 10.18 12.61 5.87
C GLU A 59 10.46 12.27 7.33
N LYS A 60 9.89 13.04 8.26
CA LYS A 60 10.10 12.85 9.70
C LYS A 60 9.40 11.60 10.24
N GLN A 61 8.27 11.23 9.65
CA GLN A 61 7.44 10.12 10.14
C GLN A 61 7.96 8.75 9.71
N LEU A 62 8.65 8.66 8.56
CA LEU A 62 9.22 7.43 8.00
C LEU A 62 10.72 7.29 8.25
N GLN A 63 11.40 8.35 8.70
CA GLN A 63 12.83 8.30 9.07
C GLN A 63 13.20 7.16 10.04
N PRO A 64 12.42 6.85 11.10
CA PRO A 64 12.74 5.73 12.00
C PRO A 64 12.82 4.38 11.27
N LEU A 65 12.03 4.19 10.22
CA LEU A 65 12.06 2.95 9.44
C LEU A 65 13.36 2.80 8.65
N ASN A 66 13.87 3.92 8.12
CA ASN A 66 15.17 3.93 7.45
C ASN A 66 16.31 3.63 8.42
N GLU A 67 16.25 4.16 9.64
CA GLU A 67 17.23 3.92 10.71
C GLU A 67 17.23 2.45 11.16
N GLU A 68 16.05 1.85 11.32
CA GLU A 68 15.89 0.42 11.63
C GLU A 68 16.17 -0.50 10.43
N GLY A 69 16.26 0.06 9.21
CA GLY A 69 16.50 -0.68 7.97
C GLY A 69 15.28 -1.50 7.51
N ILE A 70 14.09 -1.06 7.89
CA ILE A 70 12.81 -1.67 7.54
C ILE A 70 12.25 -1.00 6.28
N TYR A 71 11.77 -1.81 5.34
CA TYR A 71 11.07 -1.32 4.16
C TYR A 71 9.95 -2.28 3.78
N ILE A 72 8.80 -1.73 3.41
CA ILE A 72 7.68 -2.50 2.85
C ILE A 72 7.40 -2.03 1.44
N PHE A 73 7.20 -2.99 0.55
CA PHE A 73 6.80 -2.72 -0.82
C PHE A 73 5.30 -2.41 -0.91
N PRO A 74 4.84 -1.72 -1.96
CA PRO A 74 3.42 -1.60 -2.24
C PRO A 74 2.77 -2.99 -2.43
N ALA A 75 1.52 -3.14 -1.98
CA ALA A 75 0.82 -4.40 -2.14
C ALA A 75 0.21 -4.52 -3.55
N SER A 76 0.63 -5.57 -4.25
CA SER A 76 0.11 -5.95 -5.56
C SER A 76 -1.23 -6.70 -5.41
N PRO A 77 -2.20 -6.47 -6.30
CA PRO A 77 -3.46 -7.22 -6.28
C PRO A 77 -3.26 -8.66 -6.76
N LEU A 78 -3.74 -9.64 -5.99
CA LEU A 78 -3.87 -11.04 -6.43
C LEU A 78 -5.27 -11.31 -6.99
N LYS A 79 -6.28 -10.99 -6.18
CA LYS A 79 -7.69 -11.15 -6.53
C LYS A 79 -8.46 -9.95 -6.01
N VAL A 80 -9.03 -9.17 -6.91
CA VAL A 80 -9.75 -7.95 -6.53
C VAL A 80 -11.14 -7.93 -7.13
N THR A 81 -12.12 -7.56 -6.32
CA THR A 81 -13.48 -7.28 -6.79
C THR A 81 -13.96 -5.95 -6.24
N HIS A 82 -14.71 -5.21 -7.07
CA HIS A 82 -15.20 -3.87 -6.71
C HIS A 82 -16.71 -3.86 -6.50
N ARG A 83 -17.21 -3.08 -5.55
CA ARG A 83 -18.63 -2.77 -5.36
C ARG A 83 -18.87 -1.28 -5.61
N LEU A 84 -19.87 -0.98 -6.44
CA LEU A 84 -20.42 0.37 -6.51
C LEU A 84 -21.48 0.54 -5.42
N MET A 85 -21.33 1.57 -4.60
CA MET A 85 -22.24 1.92 -3.51
C MET A 85 -22.64 3.39 -3.66
N GLN A 86 -23.92 3.69 -3.51
CA GLN A 86 -24.36 5.08 -3.43
C GLN A 86 -24.18 5.58 -2.01
N TYR A 87 -23.65 6.80 -1.86
CA TYR A 87 -23.67 7.51 -0.60
C TYR A 87 -24.46 8.80 -0.74
N ASN A 88 -25.12 9.20 0.35
CA ASN A 88 -25.81 10.47 0.45
C ASN A 88 -25.31 11.14 1.73
N THR A 89 -24.84 12.38 1.62
CA THR A 89 -24.45 13.16 2.78
C THR A 89 -25.72 13.64 3.48
N THR A 90 -25.83 13.31 4.75
CA THR A 90 -26.85 13.89 5.63
C THR A 90 -26.13 14.91 6.51
N PRO A 91 -26.63 16.14 6.66
CA PRO A 91 -26.05 17.07 7.62
C PRO A 91 -26.07 16.43 9.02
N GLU A 92 -24.96 16.52 9.74
CA GLU A 92 -24.88 16.09 11.13
C GLU A 92 -25.64 17.11 11.99
N ALA A 93 -26.94 16.87 12.11
CA ALA A 93 -27.79 17.64 12.99
C ALA A 93 -27.53 17.17 14.43
N LEU A 94 -26.74 17.93 15.19
CA LEU A 94 -26.66 17.78 16.65
C LEU A 94 -28.05 17.92 17.31
N TRP A 95 -28.98 18.53 16.58
CA TRP A 95 -30.39 18.70 16.90
C TRP A 95 -31.20 17.55 16.27
N MET A 96 -31.97 16.81 17.06
CA MET A 96 -32.88 15.73 16.59
C MET A 96 -34.11 16.28 15.84
N VAL A 97 -33.92 17.16 14.87
CA VAL A 97 -34.99 17.52 13.93
C VAL A 97 -34.50 17.14 12.53
N ARG A 98 -35.38 16.56 11.72
CA ARG A 98 -35.11 16.41 10.29
C ARG A 98 -35.55 17.70 9.62
N HIS A 99 -34.62 18.57 9.22
CA HIS A 99 -34.97 19.61 8.26
C HIS A 99 -35.37 18.97 6.92
N GLN A 100 -36.16 19.69 6.12
CA GLN A 100 -36.48 19.29 4.77
C GLN A 100 -35.17 18.97 4.04
N SER A 101 -35.14 17.83 3.35
CA SER A 101 -34.01 17.44 2.50
C SER A 101 -33.96 18.36 1.29
N LEU A 102 -33.55 19.61 1.52
CA LEU A 102 -33.00 20.47 0.49
C LEU A 102 -31.87 19.64 -0.11
N GLY A 103 -31.90 19.40 -1.42
CA GLY A 103 -30.87 18.65 -2.15
C GLY A 103 -29.52 19.38 -2.13
N TYR A 104 -28.97 19.64 -0.95
CA TYR A 104 -27.64 20.16 -0.74
C TYR A 104 -26.64 19.03 -1.03
N PRO A 105 -25.56 19.34 -1.76
CA PRO A 105 -25.17 18.50 -2.87
C PRO A 105 -24.00 17.64 -2.45
N ASN A 106 -24.23 16.49 -1.85
CA ASN A 106 -23.22 15.45 -1.93
C ASN A 106 -23.85 14.06 -1.83
N TRP A 107 -24.60 13.73 -2.89
CA TRP A 107 -24.84 12.34 -3.24
C TRP A 107 -23.88 11.96 -4.36
N GLY A 108 -23.37 10.74 -4.30
CA GLY A 108 -22.45 10.22 -5.28
C GLY A 108 -22.34 8.71 -5.19
N PHE A 109 -21.41 8.17 -5.97
CA PHE A 109 -21.10 6.76 -5.94
C PHE A 109 -19.66 6.55 -5.49
N ILE A 110 -19.46 5.50 -4.72
CA ILE A 110 -18.16 5.02 -4.32
C ILE A 110 -17.98 3.63 -4.91
N LYS A 111 -16.93 3.47 -5.72
CA LYS A 111 -16.48 2.17 -6.20
C LYS A 111 -15.36 1.68 -5.28
N CYS A 112 -15.74 1.00 -4.20
CA CYS A 112 -14.83 0.44 -3.19
C CYS A 112 -14.43 -1.00 -3.52
N LEU A 113 -13.40 -1.49 -2.84
CA LEU A 113 -12.97 -2.89 -2.90
C LEU A 113 -13.85 -3.73 -1.97
N ARG A 114 -14.21 -4.94 -2.41
CA ARG A 114 -15.05 -5.87 -1.64
C ARG A 114 -14.23 -6.69 -0.64
N PRO A 115 -14.85 -7.13 0.47
CA PRO A 115 -14.33 -8.23 1.28
C PRO A 115 -13.98 -9.45 0.44
N GLY A 116 -12.95 -10.20 0.86
CA GLY A 116 -12.37 -11.34 0.14
C GLY A 116 -11.46 -10.93 -1.04
N SER A 117 -11.15 -9.64 -1.19
CA SER A 117 -10.07 -9.22 -2.08
C SER A 117 -8.72 -9.47 -1.41
N CYS A 118 -7.77 -10.02 -2.15
CA CYS A 118 -6.46 -10.43 -1.65
C CYS A 118 -5.35 -9.64 -2.34
N PHE A 119 -4.37 -9.23 -1.54
CA PHE A 119 -3.15 -8.54 -1.98
C PHE A 119 -1.92 -9.24 -1.43
N GLU A 120 -0.79 -9.01 -2.08
CA GLU A 120 0.50 -9.52 -1.68
C GLU A 120 1.52 -8.39 -1.63
N THR A 121 2.33 -8.38 -0.58
CA THR A 121 3.46 -7.47 -0.43
C THR A 121 4.64 -8.18 0.22
N TYR A 122 5.80 -7.52 0.14
CA TYR A 122 7.03 -7.96 0.78
C TYR A 122 7.55 -6.90 1.72
N ALA A 123 8.07 -7.34 2.86
CA ALA A 123 8.80 -6.48 3.78
C ALA A 123 10.24 -6.99 3.96
N LEU A 124 11.19 -6.08 4.00
CA LEU A 124 12.60 -6.35 4.24
C LEU A 124 13.05 -5.64 5.51
N SER A 125 13.89 -6.30 6.32
CA SER A 125 14.35 -5.76 7.59
C SER A 125 15.77 -6.18 7.95
N HIS A 126 16.43 -5.40 8.81
CA HIS A 126 17.68 -5.77 9.48
C HIS A 126 17.43 -6.75 10.64
N ASN A 127 16.35 -6.54 11.38
CA ASN A 127 15.97 -7.28 12.58
C ASN A 127 14.69 -8.09 12.34
N PRO A 128 14.44 -9.17 13.08
CA PRO A 128 13.19 -9.91 12.94
C PRO A 128 11.99 -9.02 13.26
N LEU A 129 10.96 -9.07 12.42
CA LEU A 129 9.75 -8.27 12.57
C LEU A 129 8.58 -9.12 13.07
N SER A 130 7.76 -8.50 13.92
CA SER A 130 6.46 -9.06 14.33
C SER A 130 5.36 -8.33 13.59
N PHE A 131 4.40 -9.08 13.06
CA PHE A 131 3.25 -8.54 12.34
C PHE A 131 1.97 -8.74 13.15
N PRO A 132 1.11 -7.71 13.27
CA PRO A 132 -0.21 -7.89 13.87
C PRO A 132 -1.08 -8.76 12.95
N PRO A 133 -1.98 -9.59 13.49
CA PRO A 133 -2.83 -10.46 12.67
C PRO A 133 -3.87 -9.69 11.85
N ARG A 134 -4.18 -8.46 12.25
CA ARG A 134 -5.17 -7.59 11.61
C ARG A 134 -4.69 -6.15 11.62
N VAL A 135 -5.00 -5.42 10.55
CA VAL A 135 -4.72 -3.99 10.41
C VAL A 135 -5.96 -3.27 9.91
N ARG A 136 -5.96 -1.93 10.07
CA ARG A 136 -7.00 -1.07 9.52
C ARG A 136 -6.44 -0.25 8.37
N LEU A 137 -7.20 -0.18 7.29
CA LEU A 137 -6.79 0.43 6.02
C LEU A 137 -7.86 1.39 5.48
N GLY A 138 -7.41 2.38 4.73
CA GLY A 138 -8.26 3.32 4.00
C GLY A 138 -9.00 4.32 4.89
N LYS A 139 -9.87 5.12 4.25
CA LYS A 139 -10.61 6.20 4.90
C LYS A 139 -11.67 5.70 5.88
N TRP A 140 -12.22 4.51 5.64
CA TRP A 140 -13.24 3.89 6.49
C TRP A 140 -12.68 3.04 7.62
N MET A 141 -11.34 3.00 7.77
CA MET A 141 -10.69 2.17 8.79
C MET A 141 -11.05 0.68 8.67
N SER A 142 -11.19 0.23 7.42
CA SER A 142 -11.64 -1.11 7.04
C SER A 142 -10.66 -2.15 7.54
N GLN A 143 -11.18 -3.23 8.10
CA GLN A 143 -10.35 -4.29 8.67
C GLN A 143 -9.80 -5.20 7.57
N ALA A 144 -8.53 -5.55 7.69
CA ALA A 144 -7.86 -6.53 6.84
C ALA A 144 -7.05 -7.50 7.70
N ARG A 145 -7.07 -8.78 7.33
CA ARG A 145 -6.28 -9.83 7.92
C ARG A 145 -4.90 -9.89 7.25
N LEU A 146 -3.87 -10.10 8.06
CA LEU A 146 -2.49 -10.28 7.60
C LEU A 146 -2.03 -11.70 7.87
N GLU A 147 -1.38 -12.29 6.87
CA GLU A 147 -0.64 -13.54 6.99
C GLU A 147 0.80 -13.28 6.53
N ALA A 148 1.73 -13.28 7.48
CA ALA A 148 3.13 -13.00 7.24
C ALA A 148 3.96 -14.28 7.40
N GLU A 149 4.78 -14.57 6.40
CA GLU A 149 5.67 -15.73 6.36
C GLU A 149 7.09 -15.25 6.09
N GLU A 150 8.07 -15.77 6.84
CA GLU A 150 9.48 -15.47 6.58
C GLU A 150 9.96 -16.25 5.34
N VAL A 151 10.63 -15.56 4.43
CA VAL A 151 11.14 -16.11 3.17
C VAL A 151 12.66 -16.01 3.07
N ALA A 152 13.28 -16.97 2.40
CA ALA A 152 14.72 -16.98 2.20
C ALA A 152 15.17 -15.78 1.36
N LEU A 153 16.19 -15.08 1.85
CA LEU A 153 16.70 -13.85 1.27
C LEU A 153 18.14 -14.05 0.77
N GLU A 154 18.36 -13.86 -0.53
CA GLU A 154 19.68 -13.88 -1.15
C GLU A 154 20.00 -12.51 -1.76
N ARG A 155 21.16 -11.93 -1.47
CA ARG A 155 21.57 -10.68 -2.10
C ARG A 155 22.01 -10.94 -3.54
N GLY A 156 21.58 -10.09 -4.47
CA GLY A 156 21.93 -10.25 -5.87
C GLY A 156 21.74 -8.99 -6.69
N LYS A 157 22.10 -9.09 -7.97
CA LYS A 157 21.77 -8.07 -8.97
C LYS A 157 20.65 -8.57 -9.87
N GLY A 158 19.77 -7.68 -10.26
CA GLY A 158 18.61 -7.95 -11.11
C GLY A 158 18.38 -6.85 -12.12
N LYS A 159 17.79 -7.21 -13.26
CA LYS A 159 17.42 -6.27 -14.33
C LYS A 159 15.92 -6.02 -14.41
N SER A 160 15.10 -6.90 -13.85
CA SER A 160 13.65 -6.81 -13.89
C SER A 160 13.07 -7.21 -12.54
N SER A 161 11.94 -6.60 -12.19
CA SER A 161 11.19 -6.87 -10.98
C SER A 161 9.70 -6.95 -11.32
N SER A 162 9.08 -8.08 -11.01
CA SER A 162 7.64 -8.33 -11.24
C SER A 162 6.75 -7.60 -10.22
N ILE A 163 7.31 -7.26 -9.06
CA ILE A 163 6.57 -6.65 -7.97
C ILE A 163 6.23 -5.18 -8.26
N MET A 164 5.26 -4.66 -7.50
CA MET A 164 4.98 -3.25 -7.51
C MET A 164 6.04 -2.51 -6.67
N VAL A 165 6.64 -1.49 -7.26
CA VAL A 165 7.69 -0.68 -6.62
C VAL A 165 7.30 0.78 -6.63
N ASN A 166 7.69 1.49 -5.58
CA ASN A 166 7.51 2.93 -5.52
C ASN A 166 8.69 3.62 -6.21
N VAL A 167 8.41 4.45 -7.21
CA VAL A 167 9.44 5.11 -8.03
C VAL A 167 10.35 6.00 -7.18
N GLN A 168 9.79 6.64 -6.16
CA GLN A 168 10.52 7.57 -5.29
C GLN A 168 11.52 6.85 -4.37
N ASP A 169 11.25 5.59 -4.01
CA ASP A 169 12.04 4.83 -3.05
C ASP A 169 13.24 4.11 -3.68
N LEU A 170 13.44 4.28 -5.00
CA LEU A 170 14.44 3.56 -5.79
C LEU A 170 15.72 4.39 -6.01
N PRO A 171 16.93 3.77 -5.89
CA PRO A 171 18.23 4.37 -6.25
C PRO A 171 18.31 4.80 -7.70
N GLN A 172 17.79 3.96 -8.58
CA GLN A 172 17.83 4.17 -10.01
C GLN A 172 16.43 3.98 -10.56
N LEU A 173 15.99 4.94 -11.37
CA LEU A 173 14.70 4.87 -12.03
C LEU A 173 14.71 3.75 -13.08
N PRO A 174 13.62 2.98 -13.19
CA PRO A 174 13.47 1.99 -14.26
C PRO A 174 13.33 2.69 -15.62
N VAL A 175 13.82 2.03 -16.67
CA VAL A 175 13.76 2.53 -18.06
C VAL A 175 12.41 2.19 -18.66
N THR A 176 11.91 0.98 -18.39
CA THR A 176 10.64 0.46 -18.89
C THR A 176 9.80 -0.08 -17.75
N PHE A 177 8.48 0.02 -17.88
CA PHE A 177 7.50 -0.54 -16.94
C PHE A 177 6.21 -0.87 -17.69
N THR A 178 5.50 -1.92 -17.27
CA THR A 178 4.23 -2.31 -17.90
C THR A 178 3.06 -1.43 -17.44
N SER A 179 3.00 -1.10 -16.16
CA SER A 179 1.88 -0.35 -15.58
C SER A 179 2.35 0.69 -14.58
N MET A 180 1.72 1.87 -14.60
CA MET A 180 1.98 2.95 -13.67
C MET A 180 0.68 3.43 -13.03
N TYR A 181 0.71 3.60 -11.71
CA TYR A 181 -0.36 4.18 -10.92
C TYR A 181 0.09 5.54 -10.37
N ASN A 182 -0.51 6.60 -10.89
CA ASN A 182 -0.26 7.97 -10.44
C ASN A 182 -1.22 8.32 -9.29
N ILE A 183 -0.91 7.82 -8.09
CA ILE A 183 -1.70 8.01 -6.87
C ILE A 183 -0.82 8.74 -5.85
N LEU A 184 -1.40 9.58 -5.01
CA LEU A 184 -0.67 10.20 -3.91
C LEU A 184 -0.31 9.14 -2.83
N PRO A 185 0.85 9.26 -2.14
CA PRO A 185 1.82 10.35 -2.24
C PRO A 185 2.76 10.28 -3.44
N THR A 186 3.09 9.10 -3.95
CA THR A 186 4.10 8.92 -5.01
C THR A 186 3.67 7.87 -6.03
N ARG A 187 4.34 7.87 -7.19
CA ARG A 187 3.99 6.98 -8.30
C ARG A 187 4.44 5.56 -8.02
N LEU A 188 3.54 4.61 -8.26
CA LEU A 188 3.83 3.19 -8.19
C LEU A 188 3.94 2.62 -9.60
N VAL A 189 4.93 1.77 -9.84
CA VAL A 189 5.11 1.06 -11.11
C VAL A 189 5.13 -0.44 -10.86
N LYS A 190 4.65 -1.20 -11.83
CA LYS A 190 4.64 -2.66 -11.82
C LYS A 190 5.41 -3.19 -13.03
N GLU A 191 6.09 -4.32 -12.86
CA GLU A 191 6.93 -4.95 -13.89
C GLU A 191 7.98 -3.97 -14.41
N ALA A 192 8.81 -3.49 -13.48
CA ALA A 192 9.85 -2.52 -13.75
C ALA A 192 11.10 -3.21 -14.30
N GLU A 193 11.70 -2.61 -15.33
CA GLU A 193 12.94 -3.07 -15.94
C GLU A 193 13.98 -1.94 -15.98
N TRP A 194 15.22 -2.30 -15.68
CA TRP A 194 16.36 -1.40 -15.68
C TRP A 194 17.33 -1.77 -16.81
N GLY A 195 17.92 -0.75 -17.45
CA GLY A 195 18.93 -0.96 -18.49
C GLY A 195 20.21 -1.60 -17.94
N GLU A 196 20.58 -1.25 -16.71
CA GLU A 196 21.72 -1.81 -15.98
C GLU A 196 21.25 -2.66 -14.80
N ALA A 197 22.08 -3.60 -14.36
CA ALA A 197 21.72 -4.48 -13.26
C ALA A 197 21.80 -3.73 -11.93
N VAL A 198 20.65 -3.55 -11.27
CA VAL A 198 20.52 -2.83 -10.00
C VAL A 198 20.78 -3.79 -8.84
N GLU A 199 21.31 -3.24 -7.74
CA GLU A 199 21.44 -4.00 -6.50
C GLU A 199 20.06 -4.26 -5.87
N GLY A 200 19.91 -5.45 -5.31
CA GLY A 200 18.69 -5.83 -4.63
C GLY A 200 18.80 -7.20 -4.01
N TYR A 201 17.65 -7.84 -3.90
CA TYR A 201 17.46 -9.06 -3.16
C TYR A 201 16.60 -10.02 -3.97
N ARG A 202 17.01 -11.28 -4.04
CA ARG A 202 16.22 -12.37 -4.60
C ARG A 202 15.55 -13.10 -3.45
N ILE A 203 14.24 -13.25 -3.57
CA ILE A 203 13.44 -14.04 -2.65
C ILE A 203 12.98 -15.30 -3.36
N LYS A 204 13.04 -16.43 -2.65
CA LYS A 204 12.50 -17.71 -3.11
C LYS A 204 11.20 -17.94 -2.39
N LYS A 205 10.08 -17.87 -3.11
CA LYS A 205 8.76 -18.22 -2.57
C LYS A 205 8.44 -19.66 -2.93
N MET A 206 7.94 -20.41 -1.95
CA MET A 206 7.33 -21.72 -2.19
C MET A 206 5.83 -21.50 -2.34
N GLU A 207 5.30 -21.71 -3.55
CA GLU A 207 3.86 -21.66 -3.82
C GLU A 207 3.42 -23.06 -4.27
N GLY A 208 3.04 -23.90 -3.30
CA GLY A 208 2.81 -25.31 -3.54
C GLY A 208 4.10 -26.09 -3.82
N GLN A 209 4.20 -26.72 -5.01
CA GLN A 209 5.38 -27.48 -5.46
C GLN A 209 6.34 -26.69 -6.37
N GLN A 210 6.01 -25.44 -6.73
CA GLN A 210 6.86 -24.59 -7.57
C GLN A 210 7.61 -23.56 -6.73
N VAL A 211 8.91 -23.43 -7.00
CA VAL A 211 9.76 -22.37 -6.46
C VAL A 211 9.75 -21.23 -7.46
N GLU A 212 9.11 -20.14 -7.09
CA GLU A 212 9.18 -18.90 -7.87
C GLU A 212 10.23 -17.99 -7.25
N GLU A 213 11.06 -17.40 -8.09
CA GLU A 213 12.06 -16.41 -7.68
C GLU A 213 11.56 -15.02 -8.04
N GLU A 214 11.52 -14.11 -7.06
CA GLU A 214 11.21 -12.70 -7.30
C GLU A 214 12.39 -11.82 -6.92
N PHE A 215 12.62 -10.78 -7.71
CA PHE A 215 13.66 -9.78 -7.46
C PHE A 215 13.05 -8.53 -6.84
N LEU A 216 13.51 -8.19 -5.65
CA LEU A 216 13.18 -6.98 -4.92
C LEU A 216 14.35 -5.99 -5.06
N PRO A 217 14.17 -4.83 -5.73
CA PRO A 217 15.24 -3.85 -5.81
C PRO A 217 15.60 -3.32 -4.41
N GLU A 218 16.82 -2.85 -4.23
CA GLU A 218 17.15 -2.10 -3.02
C GLU A 218 16.29 -0.84 -2.96
N SER A 219 15.58 -0.66 -1.86
CA SER A 219 14.63 0.43 -1.68
C SER A 219 14.58 0.87 -0.23
N ALA A 220 14.40 2.17 -0.03
CA ALA A 220 14.24 2.80 1.27
C ALA A 220 13.29 4.00 1.12
N PHE A 221 12.69 4.47 2.21
CA PHE A 221 11.74 5.58 2.15
C PHE A 221 12.49 6.89 1.91
N TRP A 222 12.64 7.28 0.65
CA TRP A 222 13.36 8.49 0.28
C TRP A 222 12.40 9.64 0.07
N TRP A 223 12.15 10.40 1.12
CA TRP A 223 11.47 11.67 0.98
C TRP A 223 12.51 12.77 0.69
N ARG A 224 12.35 13.47 -0.43
CA ARG A 224 13.15 14.66 -0.79
C ARG A 224 12.21 15.80 -1.13
#